data_AF-A0A1H3LYB4-F1
#
_entry.id   AF-A0A1H3LYB4-F1
#
_cell.length_a   1.000
_cell.length_b   1.000
_cell.length_c   1.000
_cell.angle_alpha   90.00
_cell.angle_beta   90.00
_cell.angle_gamma   90.00
#
_symmetry.space_group_name_H-M   'P 1'
#
loop_
_entity.id
_entity.type
_entity.pdbx_description
1 polymer ?
#
loop_
_entity_poly.entity_id
_entity_poly.type
_entity_poly.pdbx_seq_one_letter_code
_entity_poly.pdbx_strand_id
1 'polypeptide(L)'
;MDGPYAGASKPMPDELVRHYRDTLTAHADDPALGACPRCERSRCDEWRWAYEQLVMAGRLEDLWAGTTTTTTGRARPGTVRRT
;
A
#
# COMPACT_ATOMS: atom_id res chain seq x y z
N MET A 1 14.12 -18.59 12.02
CA MET A 1 12.86 -18.60 12.80
C MET A 1 11.77 -18.34 11.78
N ASP A 2 11.42 -19.37 11.03
CA ASP A 2 10.47 -19.32 9.92
C ASP A 2 9.16 -19.86 10.45
N GLY A 3 8.40 -18.97 11.09
CA GLY A 3 7.11 -19.33 11.71
C GLY A 3 6.06 -19.68 10.65
N PRO A 4 5.14 -20.61 10.94
CA PRO A 4 4.13 -21.13 10.01
C PRO A 4 3.03 -20.13 9.60
N TYR A 5 3.23 -18.84 9.88
CA TYR A 5 2.34 -17.74 9.49
C TYR A 5 2.79 -17.04 8.21
N ALA A 6 3.51 -17.74 7.32
CA ALA A 6 3.50 -17.41 5.90
C ALA A 6 2.10 -17.78 5.35
N GLY A 7 1.07 -17.10 5.87
CA GLY A 7 -0.30 -17.28 5.45
C GLY A 7 -0.36 -17.02 3.97
N ALA A 8 -0.76 -18.04 3.20
CA ALA A 8 -0.92 -17.94 1.77
C ALA A 8 -1.79 -16.72 1.46
N SER A 9 -1.17 -15.65 0.97
CA SER A 9 -1.86 -14.46 0.49
C SER A 9 -2.89 -14.92 -0.52
N LYS A 10 -4.18 -14.71 -0.21
CA LYS A 10 -5.23 -15.07 -1.16
C LYS A 10 -5.08 -14.17 -2.38
N PRO A 11 -5.04 -14.72 -3.61
CA PRO A 11 -4.98 -13.90 -4.81
C PRO A 11 -6.21 -13.00 -4.84
N MET A 12 -5.96 -11.70 -4.77
CA MET A 12 -6.98 -10.65 -4.81
C MET A 12 -6.96 -10.02 -6.19
N PRO A 13 -8.11 -9.92 -6.88
CA PRO A 13 -8.18 -9.26 -8.19
C PRO A 13 -7.81 -7.78 -8.04
N ASP A 14 -7.12 -7.24 -9.05
CA ASP A 14 -6.61 -5.87 -9.00
C ASP A 14 -7.73 -4.83 -8.86
N GLU A 15 -8.94 -5.12 -9.35
CA GLU A 15 -10.12 -4.26 -9.14
C GLU A 15 -10.47 -4.11 -7.65
N LEU A 16 -10.42 -5.20 -6.87
CA LEU A 16 -10.64 -5.15 -5.42
C LEU A 16 -9.49 -4.44 -4.71
N VAL A 17 -8.25 -4.64 -5.15
CA VAL A 17 -7.10 -3.90 -4.62
C VAL A 17 -7.28 -2.39 -4.83
N ARG A 18 -7.69 -1.97 -6.04
CA ARG A 18 -7.99 -0.56 -6.34
C ARG A 18 -9.14 -0.04 -5.48
N HIS A 19 -10.23 -0.80 -5.35
CA HIS A 19 -11.35 -0.42 -4.50
C HIS A 19 -10.92 -0.20 -3.04
N TYR A 20 -10.15 -1.10 -2.44
CA TYR A 20 -9.71 -0.94 -1.05
C TYR A 20 -8.74 0.24 -0.87
N ARG A 21 -7.88 0.51 -1.85
CA ARG A 21 -7.03 1.72 -1.86
C ARG A 21 -7.86 3.00 -1.87
N ASP A 22 -8.89 3.04 -2.70
CA ASP A 22 -9.79 4.19 -2.78
C ASP A 22 -10.53 4.37 -1.45
N THR A 23 -10.98 3.29 -0.82
CA THR A 23 -11.58 3.32 0.53
C THR A 23 -10.62 3.86 1.59
N LEU A 24 -9.36 3.40 1.61
CA LEU A 24 -8.35 3.92 2.55
C LEU A 24 -8.11 5.42 2.38
N THR A 25 -8.14 5.91 1.14
CA THR A 25 -7.94 7.33 0.83
C THR A 25 -9.16 8.16 1.24
N ALA A 26 -10.37 7.70 0.91
CA ALA A 26 -11.61 8.40 1.20
C ALA A 26 -11.95 8.45 2.69
N HIS A 27 -11.53 7.43 3.44
CA HIS A 27 -11.78 7.32 4.88
C HIS A 27 -10.55 7.60 5.74
N ALA A 28 -9.46 8.12 5.14
CA ALA A 28 -8.32 8.59 5.91
C ALA A 28 -8.78 9.65 6.92
N ASP A 29 -8.17 9.63 8.10
CA ASP A 29 -8.46 10.65 9.11
C ASP A 29 -8.04 12.02 8.56
N ASP A 30 -8.97 12.98 8.59
CA ASP A 30 -8.66 14.36 8.24
C ASP A 30 -7.73 14.93 9.32
N PRO A 31 -6.61 15.59 8.97
CA PRO A 31 -5.63 16.05 9.96
C PRO A 31 -6.15 17.16 10.87
N ALA A 32 -7.17 17.92 10.47
CA ALA A 32 -7.80 18.94 11.31
C ALA A 32 -8.86 18.35 12.24
N LEU A 33 -9.57 17.30 11.80
CA LEU A 33 -10.62 16.64 12.60
C LEU A 33 -10.09 15.47 13.45
N GLY A 34 -8.95 14.87 13.07
CA GLY A 34 -8.43 13.65 13.67
C GLY A 34 -9.32 12.42 13.47
N ALA A 35 -10.25 12.49 12.52
CA ALA A 35 -11.27 11.47 12.27
C ALA A 35 -11.66 11.43 10.80
N CYS A 36 -12.27 10.32 10.38
CA CYS A 36 -12.83 10.19 9.05
C CYS A 36 -13.91 11.28 8.82
N PRO A 37 -13.84 12.09 7.75
CA PRO A 37 -14.80 13.17 7.49
C PRO A 37 -16.21 12.68 7.16
N ARG A 38 -16.38 11.38 6.87
CA ARG A 38 -17.68 10.78 6.51
C ARG A 38 -18.40 10.18 7.72
N CYS A 39 -17.65 9.56 8.62
CA CYS A 39 -18.19 8.78 9.73
C CYS A 39 -17.86 9.38 11.10
N GLU A 40 -17.04 10.44 11.14
CA GLU A 40 -16.60 11.18 12.33
C GLU A 40 -15.93 10.32 13.41
N ARG A 41 -15.45 9.14 13.00
CA ARG A 41 -14.70 8.21 13.83
C ARG A 41 -13.27 8.11 13.33
N SER A 42 -12.30 8.16 14.25
CA SER A 42 -10.92 7.84 13.90
C SER A 42 -10.84 6.40 13.41
N ARG A 43 -10.24 6.20 12.23
CA ARG A 43 -10.05 4.88 11.61
C ARG A 43 -11.34 4.05 11.61
N CYS A 44 -12.37 4.59 10.94
CA CYS A 44 -13.70 3.96 10.91
C CYS A 44 -13.66 2.53 10.36
N ASP A 45 -14.73 1.78 10.61
CA ASP A 45 -14.80 0.34 10.30
C ASP A 45 -14.49 0.01 8.84
N GLU A 46 -14.94 0.86 7.90
CA GLU A 46 -14.65 0.71 6.47
C GLU A 46 -13.15 0.86 6.16
N TRP A 47 -12.48 1.84 6.78
CA TRP A 47 -11.04 2.02 6.65
C TRP A 47 -10.27 0.83 7.23
N ARG A 48 -10.65 0.41 8.45
CA ARG A 48 -10.00 -0.72 9.14
C ARG A 48 -10.17 -2.01 8.35
N TRP A 49 -11.37 -2.28 7.85
CA TRP A 49 -11.63 -3.46 7.06
C TRP A 49 -10.85 -3.45 5.74
N ALA A 50 -10.83 -2.34 5.00
CA ALA A 50 -10.03 -2.22 3.78
C ALA A 50 -8.52 -2.45 4.03
N TYR A 51 -8.00 -1.92 5.15
CA TYR A 51 -6.62 -2.15 5.57
C TYR A 51 -6.35 -3.64 5.83
N GLU A 52 -7.20 -4.31 6.61
CA GLU A 52 -7.08 -5.73 6.92
C GLU A 52 -7.10 -6.60 5.65
N GLN A 53 -7.99 -6.29 4.71
CA GLN A 53 -8.09 -7.02 3.44
C GLN A 53 -6.80 -6.90 2.61
N LEU A 54 -6.21 -5.71 2.53
CA LEU A 54 -4.93 -5.51 1.83
C LEU A 54 -3.76 -6.18 2.56
N VAL A 55 -3.74 -6.17 3.90
CA VAL A 55 -2.73 -6.89 4.69
C VAL A 55 -2.83 -8.39 4.47
N MET A 56 -4.03 -8.97 4.55
CA MET A 56 -4.23 -10.41 4.33
C MET A 56 -3.91 -10.83 2.88
N ALA A 57 -4.09 -9.92 1.92
CA ALA A 57 -3.70 -10.14 0.53
C ALA A 57 -2.20 -9.97 0.27
N GLY A 58 -1.42 -9.48 1.24
CA GLY A 58 -0.02 -9.11 1.02
C GLY A 58 0.14 -7.97 0.01
N ARG A 59 -0.84 -7.07 -0.11
CA ARG A 59 -0.87 -5.96 -1.09
C ARG A 59 -0.79 -4.59 -0.40
N LEU A 60 -0.17 -4.52 0.78
CA LEU A 60 0.01 -3.25 1.49
C LEU A 60 1.16 -2.42 0.90
N GLU A 61 2.24 -3.07 0.46
CA GLU A 61 3.41 -2.45 -0.20
C GLU A 61 3.04 -1.64 -1.46
N ASP A 62 1.96 -2.07 -2.08
CA ASP A 62 1.29 -1.44 -3.19
C ASP A 62 0.86 0.02 -2.85
N LEU A 63 0.55 0.34 -1.59
CA LEU A 63 0.24 1.73 -1.17
C LEU A 63 1.45 2.67 -1.26
N TRP A 64 2.67 2.14 -1.13
CA TRP A 64 3.91 2.93 -1.17
C TRP A 64 4.60 2.90 -2.53
N ALA A 65 4.30 1.90 -3.36
CA ALA A 65 4.86 1.75 -4.71
C ALA A 65 4.55 2.95 -5.64
N GLY A 66 3.53 3.77 -5.32
CA GLY A 66 3.24 5.02 -6.02
C GLY A 66 4.23 6.16 -5.78
N THR A 67 5.16 6.04 -4.82
CA THR A 67 6.14 7.09 -4.49
C THR A 67 7.56 6.82 -4.99
N THR A 68 7.86 5.61 -5.48
CA THR A 68 9.24 5.20 -5.82
C THR A 68 9.56 5.17 -7.31
N THR A 69 8.63 5.50 -8.21
CA THR A 69 8.89 5.43 -9.67
C THR A 69 9.56 6.68 -10.27
N THR A 70 10.01 7.66 -9.47
CA THR A 70 10.90 8.73 -9.95
C THR A 70 12.33 8.54 -9.43
N THR A 71 13.01 7.52 -9.94
CA THR A 71 14.45 7.59 -10.26
C THR A 71 14.71 6.60 -11.39
N THR A 72 14.27 6.99 -12.58
CA THR A 72 14.99 6.66 -13.82
C THR A 72 16.38 7.28 -13.68
N GLY A 73 17.32 6.48 -13.18
CA GLY A 73 18.69 6.90 -12.92
C GLY A 73 19.67 5.73 -12.88
N ARG A 74 19.37 4.63 -13.60
CA ARG A 74 20.39 3.62 -13.94
C ARG A 74 21.27 4.18 -15.06
N ALA A 75 22.17 5.10 -14.72
CA ALA A 75 23.38 5.30 -15.48
C ALA A 75 24.45 4.40 -14.84
N ARG A 76 24.77 3.27 -15.50
CA ARG A 76 26.06 2.61 -15.30
C ARG A 76 27.11 3.47 -16.02
N PRO A 77 28.05 4.18 -15.35
CA PRO A 77 29.19 4.71 -16.07
C PRO A 77 30.02 3.53 -16.59
N GLY A 78 30.26 3.56 -17.89
CA GLY A 78 30.88 2.47 -18.64
C GLY A 78 32.28 2.11 -18.16
N THR A 79 32.59 0.83 -18.37
CA THR A 79 33.93 0.26 -18.27
C THR A 79 34.89 1.03 -19.17
N VAL A 80 35.80 1.82 -18.60
CA VAL A 80 36.97 2.32 -19.34
C VAL A 80 38.06 1.28 -19.18
N ARG A 81 38.19 0.37 -20.16
CA ARG A 81 39.46 -0.31 -20.41
C ARG A 81 40.38 0.71 -21.09
N ARG A 82 41.50 1.06 -20.45
CA ARG A 82 42.67 1.59 -21.14
C ARG A 82 43.80 0.59 -21.00
N THR A 83 44.29 0.18 -22.17
CA THR A 83 45.53 -0.55 -22.44
C THR A 83 46.74 0.29 -22.07
#